data_AF-A0A964K825-F1
#
_entry.id   AF-A0A964K825-F1
#
_cell.length_a   1.000
_cell.length_b   1.000
_cell.length_c   1.000
_cell.angle_alpha   90.00
_cell.angle_beta   90.00
_cell.angle_gamma   90.00
#
_symmetry.space_group_name_H-M   'P 1'
#
loop_
_entity.id
_entity.type
_entity.pdbx_description
1 polymer ?
#
loop_
_entity_poly.entity_id
_entity_poly.type
_entity_poly.pdbx_seq_one_letter_code
_entity_poly.pdbx_strand_id
1 'polypeptide(L)'
;MTAHGLPPILREAIARMVRDIQPAELAARAAKLSDNYRARGGSETIKSFEDVAAYLATRMPATFAAMIASLDWTKVRLVDFAPLSVLDIGAGAGAASWAAAEIFPSLQSFTMLDRNRQFLGAARTLADAHALMRDAAILESDIAILPNGTQADLVLANYALT
;
A
#
# COMPACT_ATOMS: atom_id res chain seq x y z
N MET A 1 -17.18 10.35 9.88
CA MET A 1 -16.32 9.48 9.05
C MET A 1 -16.94 9.39 7.67
N THR A 2 -16.42 10.14 6.71
CA THR A 2 -16.67 9.87 5.29
C THR A 2 -16.00 8.54 4.95
N ALA A 3 -16.74 7.58 4.38
CA ALA A 3 -16.13 6.35 3.90
C ALA A 3 -15.34 6.69 2.63
N HIS A 4 -14.00 6.74 2.74
CA HIS A 4 -13.14 7.00 1.61
C HIS A 4 -12.92 5.68 0.86
N GLY A 5 -13.64 5.53 -0.26
CA GLY A 5 -13.29 4.52 -1.25
C GLY A 5 -11.95 4.87 -1.91
N LEU A 6 -11.35 3.90 -2.61
CA LEU A 6 -10.10 4.12 -3.34
C LEU A 6 -10.24 5.29 -4.32
N PRO A 7 -9.23 6.17 -4.44
CA PRO A 7 -9.20 7.23 -5.43
C PRO A 7 -9.46 6.68 -6.83
N PRO A 8 -10.18 7.40 -7.71
CA PRO A 8 -10.54 6.89 -9.04
C PRO A 8 -9.33 6.39 -9.84
N ILE A 9 -8.19 7.10 -9.79
CA ILE A 9 -6.96 6.72 -10.49
C ILE A 9 -6.37 5.40 -9.96
N LEU A 10 -6.43 5.18 -8.65
CA LEU A 10 -5.96 3.94 -8.02
C LEU A 10 -6.90 2.78 -8.34
N ARG A 11 -8.21 3.01 -8.25
CA ARG A 11 -9.23 2.01 -8.61
C ARG A 11 -9.08 1.56 -10.06
N GLU A 12 -8.86 2.49 -10.98
CA GLU A 12 -8.65 2.18 -12.39
C GLU A 12 -7.32 1.44 -12.62
N ALA A 13 -6.24 1.82 -11.91
CA ALA A 13 -4.98 1.09 -11.97
C ALA A 13 -5.12 -0.37 -11.50
N ILE A 14 -5.81 -0.61 -10.40
CA ILE A 14 -6.13 -1.96 -9.92
C ILE A 14 -7.00 -2.70 -10.93
N ALA A 15 -8.02 -2.04 -11.49
CA ALA A 15 -8.89 -2.63 -12.50
C ALA A 15 -8.12 -3.11 -13.74
N ARG A 16 -7.08 -2.37 -14.17
CA ARG A 16 -6.17 -2.82 -15.24
C ARG A 16 -5.37 -4.05 -14.85
N MET A 17 -4.86 -4.11 -13.62
CA MET A 17 -4.06 -5.26 -13.16
C MET A 17 -4.87 -6.56 -13.04
N VAL A 18 -6.16 -6.48 -12.71
CA VAL A 18 -7.02 -7.66 -12.57
C VAL A 18 -7.70 -8.08 -13.88
N ARG A 19 -7.62 -7.24 -14.93
CA ARG A 19 -8.42 -7.36 -16.16
C ARG A 19 -8.26 -8.71 -16.86
N ASP A 20 -7.03 -9.20 -16.93
CA ASP A 20 -6.69 -10.39 -17.72
C ASP A 20 -6.80 -11.69 -16.91
N ILE A 21 -7.23 -11.61 -15.65
CA ILE A 21 -7.39 -12.75 -14.76
C ILE A 21 -8.85 -13.23 -14.81
N GLN A 22 -9.05 -14.52 -14.99
CA GLN A 22 -10.39 -15.10 -14.99
C GLN A 22 -11.08 -14.88 -13.64
N PRO A 23 -12.36 -14.43 -13.59
CA PRO A 23 -13.04 -14.12 -12.33
C PRO A 23 -13.05 -15.29 -11.33
N ALA A 24 -13.20 -16.52 -11.81
CA ALA A 24 -13.17 -17.72 -10.98
C ALA A 24 -11.79 -17.96 -10.35
N GLU A 25 -10.71 -17.69 -11.11
CA GLU A 25 -9.34 -17.79 -10.60
C GLU A 25 -9.06 -16.69 -9.55
N LEU A 26 -9.44 -15.46 -9.84
CA LEU A 26 -9.30 -14.33 -8.92
C LEU A 26 -10.02 -14.61 -7.60
N ALA A 27 -11.24 -15.13 -7.67
CA ALA A 27 -12.04 -15.50 -6.50
C ALA A 27 -11.38 -16.64 -5.69
N ALA A 28 -10.88 -17.69 -6.36
CA ALA A 28 -10.21 -18.80 -5.69
C ALA A 28 -8.93 -18.35 -4.95
N ARG A 29 -8.12 -17.48 -5.59
CA ARG A 29 -6.92 -16.89 -4.97
C ARG A 29 -7.28 -15.99 -3.79
N ALA A 30 -8.31 -15.15 -3.93
CA ALA A 30 -8.80 -14.31 -2.83
C ALA A 30 -9.31 -15.12 -1.64
N ALA A 31 -10.00 -16.24 -1.88
CA ALA A 31 -10.42 -17.16 -0.83
C ALA A 31 -9.21 -17.73 -0.08
N LYS A 32 -8.21 -18.23 -0.82
CA LYS A 32 -6.96 -18.74 -0.26
C LYS A 32 -6.21 -17.70 0.58
N LEU A 33 -6.12 -16.45 0.10
CA LEU A 33 -5.53 -15.34 0.86
C LEU A 33 -6.28 -15.09 2.18
N SER A 34 -7.61 -15.14 2.13
CA SER A 34 -8.45 -14.94 3.32
C SER A 34 -8.29 -16.06 4.34
N ASP A 35 -8.19 -17.32 3.88
CA ASP A 35 -7.92 -18.47 4.74
C ASP A 35 -6.54 -18.36 5.41
N ASN A 36 -5.50 -18.04 4.64
CA ASN A 36 -4.15 -17.84 5.18
C ASN A 36 -4.11 -16.72 6.23
N TYR A 37 -4.78 -15.59 5.96
CA TYR A 37 -4.85 -14.50 6.92
C TYR A 37 -5.55 -14.91 8.23
N ARG A 38 -6.66 -15.66 8.16
CA ARG A 38 -7.34 -16.20 9.35
C ARG A 38 -6.49 -17.19 10.13
N ALA A 39 -5.66 -17.96 9.42
CA ALA A 39 -4.67 -18.85 10.02
C ALA A 39 -3.43 -18.13 10.58
N ARG A 40 -3.41 -16.78 10.57
CA ARG A 40 -2.28 -15.93 10.95
C ARG A 40 -1.01 -16.18 10.11
N GLY A 41 -1.19 -16.65 8.88
CA GLY A 41 -0.12 -16.75 7.90
C GLY A 41 0.31 -15.38 7.38
N GLY A 42 1.59 -15.24 7.04
CA GLY A 42 2.16 -14.01 6.50
C GLY A 42 2.03 -13.85 4.99
N SER A 43 2.65 -12.78 4.47
CA SER A 43 2.73 -12.45 3.04
C SER A 43 3.54 -13.45 2.19
N GLU A 44 4.15 -14.46 2.81
CA GLU A 44 4.90 -15.54 2.15
C GLU A 44 4.05 -16.34 1.15
N THR A 45 2.73 -16.23 1.26
CA THR A 45 1.77 -16.90 0.37
C THR A 45 1.50 -16.14 -0.93
N ILE A 46 1.98 -14.91 -1.05
CA ILE A 46 1.85 -14.06 -2.23
C ILE A 46 3.12 -14.21 -3.06
N LYS A 47 3.04 -15.05 -4.10
CA LYS A 47 4.21 -15.49 -4.87
C LYS A 47 4.13 -15.14 -6.36
N SER A 48 2.96 -14.77 -6.85
CA SER A 48 2.75 -14.40 -8.25
C SER A 48 2.00 -13.07 -8.41
N PHE A 49 2.00 -12.58 -9.66
CA PHE A 49 1.21 -11.42 -10.05
C PHE A 49 -0.27 -11.61 -9.74
N GLU A 50 -0.83 -12.79 -10.02
CA GLU A 50 -2.25 -13.09 -9.80
C GLU A 50 -2.60 -13.12 -8.31
N ASP A 51 -1.68 -13.57 -7.45
CA ASP A 51 -1.87 -13.49 -5.99
C ASP A 51 -1.93 -12.03 -5.53
N VAL A 52 -1.05 -11.17 -6.06
CA VAL A 52 -1.09 -9.73 -5.75
C VAL A 52 -2.36 -9.09 -6.30
N ALA A 53 -2.76 -9.39 -7.53
CA ALA A 53 -3.98 -8.88 -8.12
C ALA A 53 -5.22 -9.28 -7.30
N ALA A 54 -5.29 -10.52 -6.81
CA ALA A 54 -6.33 -10.98 -5.89
C ALA A 54 -6.30 -10.22 -4.55
N TYR A 55 -5.12 -9.97 -4.00
CA TYR A 55 -4.95 -9.13 -2.81
C TYR A 55 -5.43 -7.70 -3.06
N LEU A 56 -5.06 -7.08 -4.17
CA LEU A 56 -5.45 -5.72 -4.53
C LEU A 56 -6.97 -5.59 -4.63
N ALA A 57 -7.63 -6.57 -5.24
CA ALA A 57 -9.08 -6.57 -5.38
C ALA A 57 -9.83 -6.74 -4.05
N THR A 58 -9.30 -7.55 -3.12
CA THR A 58 -10.08 -8.01 -1.95
C THR A 58 -9.60 -7.47 -0.61
N ARG A 59 -8.36 -6.98 -0.51
CA ARG A 59 -7.75 -6.53 0.75
C ARG A 59 -7.35 -5.07 0.72
N MET A 60 -6.76 -4.58 -0.38
CA MET A 60 -6.28 -3.20 -0.45
C MET A 60 -7.35 -2.14 -0.12
N PRO A 61 -8.63 -2.25 -0.54
CA PRO A 61 -9.65 -1.25 -0.19
C PRO A 61 -9.83 -1.07 1.32
N ALA A 62 -9.82 -2.18 2.08
CA ALA A 62 -9.95 -2.13 3.53
C ALA A 62 -8.68 -1.56 4.19
N THR A 63 -7.49 -1.96 3.71
CA THR A 63 -6.21 -1.43 4.20
C THR A 63 -6.08 0.08 3.96
N PHE A 64 -6.48 0.55 2.78
CA PHE A 64 -6.51 1.96 2.43
C PHE A 64 -7.47 2.73 3.34
N ALA A 65 -8.71 2.24 3.51
CA ALA A 65 -9.70 2.90 4.35
C ALA A 65 -9.27 2.98 5.82
N ALA A 66 -8.63 1.93 6.35
CA ALA A 66 -8.05 1.94 7.70
C ALA A 66 -6.95 3.00 7.84
N MET A 67 -6.08 3.13 6.84
CA MET A 67 -5.03 4.16 6.83
C MET A 67 -5.58 5.57 6.71
N ILE A 68 -6.56 5.80 5.83
CA ILE A 68 -7.25 7.10 5.74
C ILE A 68 -7.81 7.48 7.11
N ALA A 69 -8.53 6.57 7.78
CA ALA A 69 -9.10 6.87 9.09
C ALA A 69 -8.01 7.23 10.11
N SER A 70 -6.91 6.46 10.17
CA SER A 70 -5.79 6.72 11.09
C SER A 70 -5.11 8.07 10.82
N LEU A 71 -4.85 8.38 9.55
CA LEU A 71 -4.18 9.61 9.14
C LEU A 71 -5.08 10.84 9.29
N ASP A 72 -6.39 10.72 9.04
CA ASP A 72 -7.38 11.77 9.33
C ASP A 72 -7.37 12.13 10.81
N TRP A 73 -7.41 11.13 11.70
CA TRP A 73 -7.29 11.35 13.13
C TRP A 73 -6.00 12.06 13.51
N THR A 74 -4.90 11.72 12.84
CA THR A 74 -3.59 12.34 13.05
C THR A 74 -3.60 13.81 12.63
N LYS A 75 -4.12 14.11 11.44
CA LYS A 75 -4.25 15.47 10.90
C LYS A 75 -5.13 16.37 11.77
N VAL A 76 -6.23 15.84 12.30
CA VAL A 76 -7.10 16.59 13.23
C VAL A 76 -6.39 16.89 14.55
N ARG A 77 -5.51 15.99 15.03
CA ARG A 77 -4.79 16.18 16.30
C ARG A 77 -3.56 17.09 16.17
N LEU A 78 -2.92 17.06 15.01
CA LEU A 78 -1.70 17.81 14.70
C LEU A 78 -1.99 18.80 13.57
N VAL A 79 -2.67 19.90 13.93
CA VAL A 79 -3.27 20.85 12.97
C VAL A 79 -2.26 21.45 11.98
N ASP A 80 -1.02 21.68 12.43
CA ASP A 80 0.05 22.26 11.61
C ASP A 80 1.03 21.21 11.06
N PHE A 81 0.71 19.91 11.20
CA PHE A 81 1.56 18.84 10.69
C PHE A 81 1.41 18.69 9.18
N ALA A 82 2.41 19.21 8.46
CA ALA A 82 2.50 19.19 7.01
C ALA A 82 3.79 18.45 6.59
N PRO A 83 3.83 17.11 6.69
CA PRO A 83 5.01 16.33 6.29
C PRO A 83 5.30 16.56 4.81
N LEU A 84 6.58 16.65 4.45
CA LEU A 84 7.05 16.77 3.07
C LEU A 84 7.52 15.42 2.51
N SER A 85 7.86 14.48 3.39
CA SER A 85 8.41 13.18 3.03
C SER A 85 7.76 12.03 3.81
N VAL A 86 7.49 10.92 3.12
CA VAL A 86 6.97 9.68 3.71
C VAL A 86 7.94 8.52 3.54
N LEU A 87 8.12 7.77 4.62
CA LEU A 87 8.69 6.43 4.61
C LEU A 87 7.60 5.40 4.98
N ASP A 88 7.27 4.51 4.05
CA ASP A 88 6.30 3.44 4.21
C ASP A 88 7.04 2.11 4.37
N ILE A 89 7.09 1.59 5.59
CA ILE A 89 7.83 0.38 5.96
C ILE A 89 6.89 -0.82 5.98
N GLY A 90 7.24 -1.87 5.25
CA GLY A 90 6.32 -2.96 4.96
C GLY A 90 5.16 -2.48 4.07
N ALA A 91 5.50 -1.67 3.06
CA ALA A 91 4.54 -0.94 2.25
C ALA A 91 3.55 -1.85 1.49
N GLY A 92 3.92 -3.11 1.25
CA GLY A 92 3.17 -4.00 0.37
C GLY A 92 2.97 -3.35 -1.01
N ALA A 93 1.72 -3.24 -1.43
CA ALA A 93 1.36 -2.54 -2.67
C ALA A 93 1.21 -1.00 -2.52
N GLY A 94 1.63 -0.42 -1.39
CA GLY A 94 1.65 1.02 -1.15
C GLY A 94 0.33 1.61 -0.64
N ALA A 95 -0.56 0.80 -0.05
CA ALA A 95 -1.87 1.28 0.41
C ALA A 95 -1.78 2.46 1.40
N ALA A 96 -0.78 2.42 2.30
CA ALA A 96 -0.54 3.48 3.28
C ALA A 96 0.00 4.75 2.61
N SER A 97 0.95 4.62 1.69
CA SER A 97 1.43 5.73 0.85
C SER A 97 0.31 6.42 0.05
N TRP A 98 -0.58 5.64 -0.57
CA TRP A 98 -1.75 6.19 -1.27
C TRP A 98 -2.69 6.95 -0.34
N ALA A 99 -2.95 6.42 0.87
CA ALA A 99 -3.75 7.13 1.86
C ALA A 99 -3.08 8.42 2.32
N ALA A 100 -1.75 8.41 2.53
CA ALA A 100 -1.00 9.60 2.92
C ALA A 100 -1.05 10.70 1.86
N ALA A 101 -0.97 10.34 0.57
CA ALA A 101 -1.10 11.29 -0.54
C ALA A 101 -2.48 11.99 -0.55
N GLU A 102 -3.56 11.30 -0.17
CA GLU A 102 -4.91 11.90 -0.08
C GLU A 102 -5.04 12.82 1.15
N ILE A 103 -4.40 12.49 2.27
CA ILE A 103 -4.54 13.25 3.52
C ILE A 103 -3.61 14.47 3.57
N PHE A 104 -2.37 14.34 3.09
CA PHE A 104 -1.31 15.33 3.21
C PHE A 104 -0.89 15.86 1.83
N PRO A 105 -1.53 16.93 1.32
CA PRO A 105 -1.17 17.53 0.04
C PRO A 105 0.22 18.20 0.04
N SER A 106 0.85 18.35 1.21
CA SER A 106 2.21 18.88 1.37
C SER A 106 3.31 17.90 0.95
N LEU A 107 2.98 16.60 0.81
CA LEU A 107 3.96 15.57 0.50
C LEU A 107 4.61 15.80 -0.87
N GLN A 108 5.92 15.57 -0.93
CA GLN A 108 6.76 15.77 -2.10
C GLN A 108 7.55 14.50 -2.46
N SER A 109 7.84 13.63 -1.49
CA SER A 109 8.60 12.41 -1.72
C SER A 109 8.04 11.21 -0.96
N PHE A 110 8.19 10.04 -1.57
CA PHE A 110 7.73 8.77 -1.03
C PHE A 110 8.86 7.74 -1.13
N THR A 111 9.13 7.05 -0.02
CA THR A 111 9.98 5.87 0.02
C THR A 111 9.14 4.69 0.51
N MET A 112 9.11 3.60 -0.25
CA MET A 112 8.38 2.37 0.09
C MET A 112 9.36 1.22 0.23
N LEU A 113 9.35 0.55 1.39
CA LEU A 113 10.19 -0.60 1.70
C LEU A 113 9.32 -1.83 1.91
N ASP A 114 9.65 -2.93 1.25
CA ASP A 114 9.06 -4.25 1.53
C ASP A 114 10.05 -5.36 1.14
N ARG A 115 9.89 -6.56 1.72
CA ARG A 115 10.69 -7.73 1.35
C ARG A 115 10.08 -8.52 0.18
N ASN A 116 8.78 -8.36 -0.08
CA ASN A 116 8.07 -9.12 -1.10
C ASN A 116 8.12 -8.39 -2.45
N ARG A 117 8.93 -8.92 -3.37
CA ARG A 117 9.12 -8.39 -4.73
C ARG A 117 7.83 -8.30 -5.55
N GLN A 118 6.87 -9.20 -5.34
CA GLN A 118 5.59 -9.17 -6.04
C GLN A 118 4.78 -7.95 -5.60
N PHE A 119 4.79 -7.65 -4.31
CA PHE A 119 4.19 -6.44 -3.77
C PHE A 119 4.86 -5.17 -4.27
N LEU A 120 6.20 -5.12 -4.27
CA LEU A 120 6.93 -3.95 -4.78
C LEU A 120 6.68 -3.72 -6.28
N GLY A 121 6.55 -4.79 -7.08
CA GLY A 121 6.18 -4.68 -8.49
C GLY A 121 4.79 -4.06 -8.68
N ALA A 122 3.83 -4.45 -7.84
CA ALA A 122 2.51 -3.83 -7.83
C ALA A 122 2.56 -2.39 -7.32
N ALA A 123 3.29 -2.11 -6.24
CA ALA A 123 3.46 -0.75 -5.72
C ALA A 123 3.97 0.20 -6.80
N ARG A 124 4.97 -0.23 -7.60
CA ARG A 124 5.49 0.54 -8.74
C ARG A 124 4.43 0.78 -9.81
N THR A 125 3.74 -0.28 -10.22
CA THR A 125 2.68 -0.21 -11.24
C THR A 125 1.56 0.74 -10.83
N LEU A 126 1.15 0.71 -9.55
CA LEU A 126 0.14 1.60 -9.02
C LEU A 126 0.69 3.03 -8.93
N ALA A 127 1.87 3.22 -8.35
CA ALA A 127 2.51 4.52 -8.16
C ALA A 127 2.67 5.31 -9.46
N ASP A 128 2.92 4.65 -10.59
CA ASP A 128 3.01 5.28 -11.92
C ASP A 128 1.76 6.08 -12.33
N ALA A 129 0.60 5.73 -11.75
CA ALA A 129 -0.68 6.41 -11.98
C ALA A 129 -0.83 7.75 -11.22
N HIS A 130 0.08 8.06 -10.29
CA HIS A 130 0.05 9.27 -9.49
C HIS A 130 1.29 10.13 -9.75
N ALA A 131 1.11 11.42 -10.03
CA ALA A 131 2.18 12.30 -10.50
C ALA A 131 3.40 12.34 -9.55
N LEU A 132 3.18 12.43 -8.24
CA LEU A 132 4.26 12.46 -7.25
C LEU A 132 4.83 11.09 -6.90
N MET A 133 4.01 10.02 -6.98
CA MET A 133 4.46 8.69 -6.55
C MET A 133 5.18 7.94 -7.68
N ARG A 134 5.04 8.38 -8.94
CA ARG A 134 5.83 7.85 -10.06
C ARG A 134 7.33 7.87 -9.78
N ASP A 135 7.81 8.90 -9.06
CA ASP A 135 9.21 9.06 -8.70
C ASP A 135 9.55 8.47 -7.31
N ALA A 136 8.65 7.67 -6.73
CA ALA A 136 8.87 7.07 -5.41
C ALA A 136 10.07 6.11 -5.40
N ALA A 137 10.85 6.16 -4.33
CA ALA A 137 11.91 5.21 -4.06
C ALA A 137 11.30 3.90 -3.53
N ILE A 138 11.15 2.91 -4.40
CA ILE A 138 10.58 1.59 -4.05
C ILE A 138 11.72 0.58 -3.94
N LEU A 139 12.02 0.14 -2.72
CA LEU A 139 13.22 -0.63 -2.40
C LEU A 139 12.87 -1.97 -1.74
N GLU A 140 13.61 -3.00 -2.11
CA GLU A 140 13.57 -4.31 -1.45
C GLU A 140 14.42 -4.28 -0.18
N SER A 141 13.78 -4.37 0.98
CA SER A 141 14.44 -4.24 2.29
C SER A 141 13.60 -4.87 3.39
N ASP A 142 14.28 -5.43 4.40
CA ASP A 142 13.65 -5.91 5.62
C ASP A 142 13.46 -4.74 6.61
N ILE A 143 12.37 -4.75 7.38
CA ILE A 143 12.07 -3.72 8.40
C ILE A 143 13.19 -3.57 9.43
N ALA A 144 13.94 -4.64 9.72
CA ALA A 144 15.09 -4.61 10.62
C ALA A 144 16.33 -3.93 10.02
N ILE A 145 16.34 -3.67 8.71
CA ILE A 145 17.50 -3.15 7.97
C ILE A 145 17.06 -1.95 7.14
N LEU A 146 16.99 -0.78 7.78
CA LEU A 146 16.76 0.47 7.09
C LEU A 146 18.04 0.97 6.41
N PRO A 147 17.96 1.53 5.18
CA PRO A 147 19.10 2.17 4.55
C PRO A 147 19.69 3.28 5.43
N ASN A 148 21.03 3.36 5.50
CA ASN A 148 21.71 4.41 6.26
C ASN A 148 21.29 5.81 5.75
N GLY A 149 21.03 6.72 6.68
CA GLY A 149 20.60 8.08 6.36
C GLY A 149 19.13 8.21 5.96
N THR A 150 18.31 7.16 6.14
CA THR A 150 16.86 7.27 5.96
C THR A 150 16.29 8.30 6.93
N GLN A 151 15.67 9.34 6.37
CA GLN A 151 14.94 10.38 7.11
C GLN A 151 13.60 10.60 6.41
N ALA A 152 12.55 10.81 7.20
CA ALA A 152 11.23 11.18 6.71
C ALA A 152 10.48 11.97 7.78
N ASP A 153 9.58 12.84 7.36
CA ASP A 153 8.72 13.62 8.26
C ASP A 153 7.56 12.77 8.80
N LEU A 154 7.12 11.78 8.01
CA LEU A 154 6.09 10.82 8.38
C LEU A 154 6.56 9.39 8.09
N VAL A 155 6.55 8.54 9.12
CA VAL A 155 6.83 7.10 9.00
C VAL A 155 5.54 6.31 9.17
N LEU A 156 5.26 5.43 8.20
CA LEU A 156 4.12 4.52 8.20
C LEU A 156 4.63 3.09 8.35
N ALA A 157 3.96 2.31 9.19
CA ALA A 157 4.25 0.87 9.36
C ALA A 157 2.92 0.14 9.58
N ASN A 158 2.29 -0.28 8.48
CA ASN A 158 0.94 -0.82 8.48
C ASN A 158 0.92 -2.28 8.03
N TYR A 159 0.40 -3.17 8.88
CA TYR A 159 0.44 -4.63 8.67
C TYR A 159 1.85 -5.19 8.41
N ALA A 160 2.89 -4.49 8.85
CA ALA A 160 4.31 -4.83 8.67
C ALA A 160 4.89 -5.69 9.81
N LEU A 161 4.23 -5.71 10.97
CA LEU A 161 4.66 -6.44 12.15
C LEU A 161 3.94 -7.80 12.19
N THR A 162 4.55 -8.82 11.61
CA THR A 162 4.07 -10.21 11.65
C THR A 162 5.16 -11.14 12.11
#